data_AF-A0A2S2QXB4-F1
#
_entry.id   AF-A0A2S2QXB4-F1
#
_cell.length_a   1.000
_cell.length_b   1.000
_cell.length_c   1.000
_cell.angle_alpha   90.00
_cell.angle_beta   90.00
_cell.angle_gamma   90.00
#
_symmetry.space_group_name_H-M   'P 1'
#
loop_
_entity.id
_entity.type
_entity.pdbx_description
1 polymer ?
#
loop_
_entity_poly.entity_id
_entity_poly.type
_entity_poly.pdbx_seq_one_letter_code
_entity_poly.pdbx_strand_id
1 'polypeptide(L)'
;MLKKTIQIKTYQPYNLIREAKTRCYPPKEAFIITESLAEIYLQELLDHTAFRIIKCQWSVVDGFSTENITSMTLITKWGFDRSTGHSEYKLKYNEDFSDSQVLLMSLVPIQLFVSISHSHKLYGKILSHIVQGIFDQYDFSLKKKQKK
;
A
#
# COMPACT_ATOMS: atom_id res chain seq x y z
N MET A 1 12.95 43.58 9.78
CA MET A 1 13.34 42.35 10.48
C MET A 1 12.09 41.70 11.07
N LEU A 2 11.57 40.64 10.43
CA LEU A 2 10.46 39.86 11.00
C LEU A 2 10.99 39.05 12.18
N LYS A 3 10.60 39.44 13.39
CA LYS A 3 10.85 38.67 14.62
C LYS A 3 10.10 37.34 14.47
N LYS A 4 10.85 36.26 14.31
CA LYS A 4 10.31 34.90 14.27
C LYS A 4 9.91 34.55 15.70
N THR A 5 8.66 34.87 16.04
CA THR A 5 8.00 34.45 17.30
C THR A 5 8.24 32.96 17.48
N ILE A 6 8.46 32.52 18.73
CA ILE A 6 8.68 31.12 19.11
C ILE A 6 7.43 30.32 18.71
N GLN A 7 7.41 29.88 17.46
CA GLN A 7 6.39 29.01 16.91
C GLN A 7 6.71 27.62 17.45
N ILE A 8 5.87 27.17 18.39
CA ILE A 8 5.78 25.77 18.79
C ILE A 8 5.69 24.97 17.48
N LYS A 9 6.69 24.13 17.19
CA LYS A 9 6.75 23.32 15.96
C LYS A 9 5.66 22.25 16.01
N THR A 10 4.43 22.61 15.65
CA THR A 10 3.31 21.67 15.58
C THR A 10 3.51 20.60 14.51
N TYR A 11 4.29 20.89 13.45
CA TYR A 11 4.55 19.99 12.34
C TYR A 11 6.03 19.66 12.18
N GLN A 12 6.28 18.41 11.82
CA GLN A 12 7.62 17.94 11.49
C GLN A 12 8.11 18.59 10.18
N PRO A 13 9.42 18.91 10.06
CA PRO A 13 9.99 19.37 8.80
C PRO A 13 9.88 18.30 7.71
N TYR A 14 9.82 18.76 6.45
CA TYR A 14 9.60 17.91 5.28
C TYR A 14 10.59 16.74 5.18
N ASN A 15 11.85 16.93 5.58
CA ASN A 15 12.87 15.87 5.50
C ASN A 15 12.49 14.63 6.32
N LEU A 16 11.92 14.82 7.52
CA LEU A 16 11.47 13.70 8.36
C LEU A 16 10.25 13.00 7.75
N ILE A 17 9.36 13.75 7.10
CA ILE A 17 8.21 13.17 6.37
C ILE A 17 8.72 12.37 5.16
N ARG A 18 9.71 12.88 4.44
CA ARG A 18 10.33 12.19 3.30
C ARG A 18 10.98 10.88 3.72
N GLU A 19 11.75 10.87 4.81
CA GLU A 19 12.34 9.66 5.37
C GLU A 19 11.27 8.66 5.84
N ALA A 20 10.18 9.14 6.44
CA ALA A 20 9.04 8.30 6.79
C ALA A 20 8.36 7.68 5.56
N LYS A 21 8.20 8.44 4.46
CA LYS A 21 7.68 7.93 3.18
C LYS A 21 8.59 6.86 2.58
N THR A 22 9.92 7.07 2.62
CA THR A 22 10.89 6.10 2.10
C THR A 22 10.77 4.75 2.78
N ARG A 23 10.49 4.71 4.09
CA ARG A 23 10.25 3.47 4.85
C ARG A 23 8.94 2.76 4.49
N CYS A 24 8.07 3.39 3.71
CA CYS A 24 6.78 2.84 3.29
C CYS A 24 6.78 2.38 1.83
N TYR A 25 7.89 2.55 1.09
CA TYR A 25 7.99 2.03 -0.27
C TYR A 25 8.53 0.60 -0.25
N PRO A 26 8.00 -0.28 -1.11
CA PRO A 26 8.60 -1.58 -1.35
C PRO A 26 10.01 -1.44 -1.96
N PRO A 27 10.82 -2.51 -1.97
CA PRO A 27 12.12 -2.53 -2.64
C PRO A 27 12.02 -2.03 -4.09
N LYS A 28 13.08 -1.43 -4.62
CA LYS A 28 13.06 -0.89 -6.00
C LYS A 28 12.93 -1.98 -7.05
N GLU A 29 13.37 -3.18 -6.70
CA GLU A 29 13.33 -4.38 -7.51
C GLU A 29 11.92 -4.99 -7.55
N ALA A 30 11.01 -4.56 -6.67
CA ALA A 30 9.68 -5.11 -6.53
C ALA A 30 8.68 -4.61 -7.58
N PHE A 31 8.98 -3.51 -8.29
CA PHE A 31 8.06 -2.87 -9.21
C PHE A 31 8.73 -2.38 -10.49
N ILE A 32 7.92 -2.28 -11.55
CA ILE A 32 8.32 -1.79 -12.87
C ILE A 32 7.45 -0.58 -13.17
N ILE A 33 8.09 0.52 -13.59
CA ILE A 33 7.40 1.75 -14.01
C ILE A 33 7.89 2.10 -15.41
N THR A 34 6.94 2.26 -16.32
CA THR A 34 7.14 2.76 -17.69
C THR A 34 6.27 4.00 -17.90
N GLU A 35 6.26 4.54 -19.12
CA GLU A 35 5.41 5.70 -19.45
C GLU A 35 3.91 5.40 -19.38
N SER A 36 3.51 4.13 -19.53
CA SER A 36 2.10 3.70 -19.65
C SER A 36 1.64 2.68 -18.60
N LEU A 37 2.58 2.14 -17.81
CA LEU A 37 2.33 1.08 -16.84
C LEU A 37 3.12 1.32 -15.55
N ALA A 38 2.50 1.03 -14.42
CA ALA A 38 3.18 0.86 -13.15
C ALA A 38 2.67 -0.41 -12.46
N GLU A 39 3.51 -1.45 -12.39
CA GLU A 39 3.16 -2.76 -11.84
C GLU A 39 4.09 -3.15 -10.69
N ILE A 40 3.58 -3.94 -9.74
CA ILE A 40 4.34 -4.50 -8.62
C ILE A 40 4.15 -6.00 -8.57
N TYR A 41 5.19 -6.74 -8.17
CA TYR A 41 5.05 -8.16 -7.92
C TYR A 41 4.13 -8.41 -6.73
N LEU A 42 3.10 -9.25 -6.93
CA LEU A 42 2.08 -9.51 -5.92
C LEU A 42 2.67 -10.02 -4.60
N GLN A 43 3.67 -10.89 -4.65
CA GLN A 43 4.31 -11.44 -3.46
C GLN A 43 5.02 -10.34 -2.66
N GLU A 44 5.80 -9.49 -3.33
CA GLU A 44 6.48 -8.35 -2.70
C GLU A 44 5.49 -7.37 -2.07
N LEU A 45 4.34 -7.13 -2.73
CA LEU A 45 3.27 -6.31 -2.18
C LEU A 45 2.71 -6.93 -0.88
N LEU A 46 2.37 -8.22 -0.91
CA LEU A 46 1.82 -8.93 0.23
C LEU A 46 2.79 -8.96 1.41
N ASP A 47 4.06 -9.25 1.16
CA ASP A 47 5.10 -9.32 2.18
C ASP A 47 5.36 -7.96 2.81
N HIS A 48 5.47 -6.91 1.99
CA HIS A 48 5.63 -5.54 2.46
C HIS A 48 4.41 -5.08 3.29
N THR A 49 3.19 -5.36 2.84
CA THR A 49 1.96 -5.00 3.56
C THR A 49 1.83 -5.78 4.87
N ALA A 50 2.10 -7.09 4.89
CA ALA A 50 2.09 -7.91 6.09
C ALA A 50 3.11 -7.40 7.12
N PHE A 51 4.35 -7.14 6.68
CA PHE A 51 5.40 -6.59 7.54
C PHE A 51 5.00 -5.26 8.18
N ARG A 52 4.41 -4.35 7.40
CA ARG A 52 3.95 -3.05 7.92
C ARG A 52 2.80 -3.19 8.90
N ILE A 53 1.84 -4.08 8.65
CA ILE A 53 0.76 -4.37 9.59
C ILE A 53 1.33 -4.86 10.93
N ILE A 54 2.25 -5.83 10.89
CA ILE A 54 2.91 -6.37 12.09
C ILE A 54 3.65 -5.27 12.85
N LYS A 55 4.41 -4.41 12.15
CA LYS A 55 5.13 -3.29 12.80
C LYS A 55 4.18 -2.27 13.43
N CYS A 56 3.07 -1.95 12.78
CA CYS A 56 2.06 -1.04 13.34
C CYS A 56 1.34 -1.63 14.55
N GLN A 57 1.15 -2.95 14.57
CA GLN A 57 0.49 -3.68 15.66
C GLN A 57 1.49 -4.34 16.61
N TRP A 58 2.75 -3.89 16.61
CA TRP A 58 3.82 -4.58 17.34
C TRP A 58 3.50 -4.72 18.83
N SER A 59 2.88 -3.72 19.47
CA SER A 59 2.47 -3.82 20.88
C SER A 59 1.48 -4.95 21.18
N VAL A 60 0.64 -5.33 20.21
CA VAL A 60 -0.27 -6.47 20.32
C VAL A 60 0.48 -7.77 20.05
N VAL A 61 1.39 -7.77 19.07
CA VAL A 61 2.17 -8.94 18.66
C VAL A 61 3.21 -9.33 19.73
N ASP A 62 3.87 -8.35 20.35
CA ASP A 62 4.88 -8.51 21.40
C ASP A 62 4.30 -9.13 22.69
N GLY A 63 2.99 -9.02 22.89
CA GLY A 63 2.27 -9.68 23.97
C GLY A 63 2.18 -11.21 23.82
N PHE A 64 2.53 -11.77 22.66
CA PHE A 64 2.60 -13.20 22.44
C PHE A 64 4.06 -13.68 22.61
N SER A 65 4.28 -14.72 23.42
CA SER A 65 5.57 -15.42 23.40
C SER A 65 5.80 -15.99 22.00
N THR A 66 6.94 -15.66 21.39
CA THR A 66 7.33 -16.11 20.05
C THR A 66 7.37 -17.63 19.93
N GLU A 67 7.58 -18.34 21.04
CA GLU A 67 7.61 -19.80 21.12
C GLU A 67 6.22 -20.44 20.93
N ASN A 68 5.15 -19.65 21.09
CA ASN A 68 3.78 -20.14 21.03
C ASN A 68 3.11 -19.91 19.66
N ILE A 69 3.67 -19.08 18.79
CA ILE A 69 3.08 -18.74 17.48
C ILE A 69 3.43 -19.84 16.46
N THR A 70 2.43 -20.51 15.90
CA THR A 70 2.62 -21.56 14.89
C THR A 70 2.50 -21.04 13.47
N SER A 71 1.56 -20.13 13.22
CA SER A 71 1.38 -19.52 11.90
C SER A 71 0.60 -18.22 11.98
N MET A 72 0.69 -17.42 10.92
CA MET A 72 -0.05 -16.19 10.77
C MET A 72 -0.70 -16.15 9.39
N THR A 73 -1.98 -15.83 9.34
CA THR A 73 -2.78 -15.87 8.10
C THR A 73 -3.37 -14.49 7.83
N LEU A 74 -2.94 -13.85 6.75
CA LEU A 74 -3.51 -12.59 6.27
C LEU A 74 -4.59 -12.88 5.23
N ILE A 75 -5.82 -12.47 5.52
CA ILE A 75 -6.94 -12.49 4.57
C ILE A 75 -7.01 -11.14 3.87
N THR A 76 -6.94 -11.18 2.54
CA THR A 76 -6.98 -10.00 1.67
C THR A 76 -8.16 -10.10 0.71
N LYS A 77 -8.71 -8.96 0.30
CA LYS A 77 -9.57 -8.84 -0.88
C LYS A 77 -8.81 -8.10 -1.97
N TRP A 78 -9.05 -8.47 -3.21
CA TRP A 78 -8.49 -7.79 -4.37
C TRP A 78 -9.56 -7.59 -5.44
N GLY A 79 -9.30 -6.69 -6.38
CA GLY A 79 -10.16 -6.42 -7.52
C GLY A 79 -9.57 -5.36 -8.43
N PHE A 80 -10.14 -5.19 -9.61
CA PHE A 80 -9.75 -4.15 -10.55
C PHE A 80 -10.94 -3.29 -10.93
N ASP A 81 -10.68 -2.02 -11.24
CA ASP A 81 -11.67 -1.08 -11.76
C ASP A 81 -11.09 -0.31 -12.95
N ARG A 82 -11.96 0.06 -13.88
CA ARG A 82 -11.59 0.83 -15.07
C ARG A 82 -12.37 2.12 -15.10
N SER A 83 -11.63 3.23 -15.17
CA SER A 83 -12.19 4.56 -15.32
C SER A 83 -11.80 5.18 -16.67
N THR A 84 -12.67 6.04 -17.19
CA THR A 84 -12.52 6.70 -18.49
C THR A 84 -12.92 8.17 -18.39
N GLY A 85 -12.47 9.00 -19.34
CA GLY A 85 -12.75 10.43 -19.34
C GLY A 85 -11.77 11.24 -18.48
N HIS A 86 -10.59 10.67 -18.22
CA HIS A 86 -9.50 11.39 -17.57
C HIS A 86 -8.91 12.45 -18.51
N SER A 87 -8.31 13.48 -17.92
CA SER A 87 -7.62 14.51 -18.68
C SER A 87 -6.40 13.95 -19.39
N GLU A 88 -6.23 14.30 -20.67
CA GLU A 88 -5.09 13.89 -21.46
C GLU A 88 -3.94 14.90 -21.37
N TYR A 89 -2.74 14.42 -21.05
CA TYR A 89 -1.53 15.21 -21.02
C TYR A 89 -0.90 15.27 -22.42
N LYS A 90 -0.43 16.47 -22.81
CA LYS A 90 0.25 16.70 -24.10
C LYS A 90 1.72 16.30 -24.06
N LEU A 91 1.98 15.06 -23.66
CA LEU A 91 3.32 14.46 -23.69
C LEU A 91 3.53 13.78 -25.05
N LYS A 92 4.77 13.84 -25.56
CA LYS A 92 5.14 13.09 -26.77
C LYS A 92 5.47 11.67 -26.36
N TYR A 93 4.61 10.73 -26.73
CA TYR A 93 4.86 9.30 -26.57
C TYR A 93 5.44 8.73 -27.86
N ASN A 94 6.30 7.71 -27.75
CA ASN A 94 6.82 6.98 -28.91
C ASN A 94 5.76 6.05 -29.55
N GLU A 95 4.67 5.78 -28.83
CA GLU A 95 3.58 4.90 -29.23
C GLU A 95 2.22 5.61 -29.06
N ASP A 96 1.19 5.12 -29.76
CA ASP A 96 -0.19 5.64 -29.69
C ASP A 96 -0.91 5.23 -28.39
N PHE A 97 -0.44 5.72 -27.24
CA PHE A 97 -1.14 5.61 -25.97
C PHE A 97 -1.97 6.87 -25.68
N SER A 98 -3.13 6.67 -25.06
CA SER A 98 -3.96 7.74 -24.50
C SER A 98 -4.14 7.47 -23.03
N ASP A 99 -3.90 8.50 -22.23
CA ASP A 99 -4.06 8.56 -20.79
C ASP A 99 -5.49 8.93 -20.35
N SER A 100 -6.44 9.01 -21.31
CA SER A 100 -7.87 9.22 -21.02
C SER A 100 -8.54 8.08 -20.27
N GLN A 101 -7.87 6.92 -20.15
CA GLN A 101 -8.40 5.71 -19.54
C GLN A 101 -7.40 5.09 -18.59
N VAL A 102 -7.86 4.73 -17.41
CA VAL A 102 -7.05 4.14 -16.36
C VAL A 102 -7.66 2.81 -15.96
N LEU A 103 -6.86 1.75 -15.96
CA LEU A 103 -7.17 0.51 -15.27
C LEU A 103 -6.37 0.47 -13.98
N LEU A 104 -7.05 0.23 -12.86
CA LEU A 104 -6.45 0.13 -11.53
C LEU A 104 -6.72 -1.26 -10.96
N MET A 105 -5.68 -1.99 -10.52
CA MET A 105 -5.86 -3.10 -9.59
C MET A 105 -5.71 -2.58 -8.15
N SER A 106 -6.41 -3.21 -7.22
CA SER A 106 -6.39 -2.85 -5.82
C SER A 106 -6.37 -4.11 -4.96
N LEU A 107 -5.60 -4.04 -3.88
CA LEU A 107 -5.57 -5.07 -2.85
C LEU A 107 -5.79 -4.42 -1.48
N VAL A 108 -6.58 -5.07 -0.64
CA VAL A 108 -6.97 -4.57 0.67
C VAL A 108 -6.79 -5.69 1.71
N PRO A 109 -5.94 -5.50 2.74
CA PRO A 109 -5.88 -6.41 3.87
C PRO A 109 -7.15 -6.28 4.72
N ILE A 110 -7.82 -7.41 4.99
CA ILE A 110 -9.07 -7.44 5.75
C ILE A 110 -8.82 -7.89 7.18
N GLN A 111 -8.15 -9.02 7.36
CA GLN A 111 -8.02 -9.68 8.65
C GLN A 111 -6.69 -10.40 8.76
N LEU A 112 -6.16 -10.44 9.98
CA LEU A 112 -4.89 -11.07 10.29
C LEU A 112 -5.10 -12.01 11.47
N PHE A 113 -4.94 -13.30 11.24
CA PHE A 113 -5.11 -14.34 12.24
C PHE A 113 -3.75 -14.83 12.72
N VAL A 114 -3.64 -15.08 14.02
CA VAL A 114 -2.46 -15.71 14.63
C VAL A 114 -2.90 -17.05 15.21
N SER A 115 -2.25 -18.13 14.76
CA SER A 115 -2.45 -19.46 15.31
C SER A 115 -1.41 -19.73 16.41
N ILE A 116 -1.87 -20.30 17.52
CA ILE A 116 -1.06 -20.56 18.71
C ILE A 116 -1.18 -22.05 19.06
N SER A 117 -0.05 -22.69 19.37
CA SER A 117 0.08 -24.15 19.56
C SER A 117 -0.86 -24.76 20.61
N HIS A 118 -1.28 -24.00 21.64
CA HIS A 118 -2.04 -24.54 22.77
C HIS A 118 -3.54 -24.16 22.79
N SER A 119 -4.01 -23.35 21.85
CA SER A 119 -5.43 -23.05 21.70
C SER A 119 -5.68 -22.35 20.37
N HIS A 120 -6.68 -22.79 19.60
CA HIS A 120 -7.26 -22.02 18.49
C HIS A 120 -8.01 -20.79 19.04
N LYS A 121 -7.30 -19.87 19.70
CA LYS A 121 -7.88 -18.62 20.18
C LYS A 121 -7.68 -17.56 19.12
N LEU A 122 -8.82 -17.06 18.63
CA LEU A 122 -8.94 -15.93 17.74
C LEU A 122 -8.52 -14.65 18.47
N TYR A 123 -7.33 -14.15 18.19
CA TYR A 123 -6.91 -12.82 18.64
C TYR A 123 -6.62 -11.95 17.42
N GLY A 124 -7.44 -10.89 17.24
CA GLY A 124 -7.13 -9.80 16.32
C GLY A 124 -8.08 -9.62 15.15
N LYS A 125 -9.31 -9.14 15.42
CA LYS A 125 -10.06 -8.42 14.38
C LYS A 125 -9.42 -7.03 14.28
N ILE A 126 -8.54 -6.81 13.31
CA ILE A 126 -8.12 -5.44 13.00
C ILE A 126 -9.39 -4.68 12.59
N LEU A 127 -9.71 -3.64 13.37
CA LEU A 127 -10.85 -2.77 13.14
C LEU A 127 -10.74 -2.19 11.73
N SER A 128 -11.79 -2.40 10.95
CA SER A 128 -12.01 -1.91 9.58
C SER A 128 -11.77 -0.41 9.39
N HIS A 129 -11.65 0.36 10.48
CA HIS A 129 -11.41 1.79 10.47
C HIS A 129 -9.95 2.18 10.14
N ILE A 130 -8.96 1.30 10.31
CA ILE A 130 -7.57 1.59 9.88
C ILE A 130 -7.38 1.26 8.39
N VAL A 131 -8.20 0.36 7.85
CA VAL A 131 -8.09 -0.14 6.47
C VAL A 131 -8.54 0.91 5.44
N GLN A 132 -9.36 1.90 5.82
CA GLN A 132 -9.75 3.00 4.93
C GLN A 132 -8.59 3.91 4.50
N GLY A 133 -7.39 3.76 5.09
CA GLY A 133 -6.17 4.47 4.69
C GLY A 133 -5.07 3.59 4.07
N ILE A 134 -5.21 2.26 4.09
CA ILE A 134 -4.32 1.32 3.38
C ILE A 134 -5.01 0.97 2.07
N PHE A 135 -5.14 1.96 1.19
CA PHE A 135 -5.38 1.69 -0.21
C PHE A 135 -4.01 1.45 -0.83
N ASP A 136 -3.63 0.18 -0.88
CA ASP A 136 -2.51 -0.27 -1.68
C ASP A 136 -2.99 -0.22 -3.15
N GLN A 137 -2.98 0.99 -3.73
CA GLN A 137 -3.20 1.19 -5.16
C GLN A 137 -1.96 0.68 -5.89
N TYR A 138 -2.07 -0.49 -6.49
CA TYR A 138 -0.99 -1.04 -7.28
C TYR A 138 -1.53 -1.74 -8.51
N ASP A 139 -0.85 -1.48 -9.63
CA ASP A 139 -1.23 -1.70 -11.01
C ASP A 139 -2.05 -0.56 -11.61
N PHE A 140 -1.36 0.36 -12.26
CA PHE A 140 -1.93 1.41 -13.12
C PHE A 140 -1.57 1.04 -14.56
N SER A 141 -2.56 0.66 -15.35
CA SER A 141 -2.35 0.33 -16.76
C SER A 141 -3.18 1.25 -17.66
N LEU A 142 -2.50 2.06 -18.48
CA LEU A 142 -3.11 2.83 -19.56
C LEU A 142 -3.26 1.89 -20.77
N LYS A 143 -4.46 1.32 -20.98
CA LYS A 143 -4.72 0.45 -22.15
C LYS A 143 -5.61 1.12 -23.18
N LYS A 144 -5.19 1.00 -24.45
CA LYS A 144 -5.91 1.47 -25.64
C LYS A 144 -7.23 0.71 -25.82
N LYS A 145 -8.22 1.42 -26.34
CA LYS A 145 -9.50 0.88 -26.84
C LYS A 145 -9.22 -0.05 -28.03
N GLN A 146 -9.35 -1.36 -27.87
CA GLN A 146 -9.60 -2.25 -29.00
C GLN A 146 -11.07 -2.64 -29.03
N LYS A 147 -11.80 -2.07 -30.00
CA LYS A 147 -13.03 -2.64 -30.53
C LYS A 147 -12.71 -3.20 -31.91
N LYS A 148 -12.82 -4.51 -32.07
CA LYS A 148 -13.48 -5.13 -33.22
C LYS A 148 -14.31 -6.28 -32.69
#